data_AF-A0A971VYL0-F1
#
_entry.id   AF-A0A971VYL0-F1
#
_cell.length_a   1.000
_cell.length_b   1.000
_cell.length_c   1.000
_cell.angle_alpha   90.00
_cell.angle_beta   90.00
_cell.angle_gamma   90.00
#
_symmetry.space_group_name_H-M   'P 1'
#
loop_
_entity.id
_entity.type
_entity.pdbx_description
1 polymer ?
#
loop_
_entity_poly.entity_id
_entity_poly.type
_entity_poly.pdbx_seq_one_letter_code
_entity_poly.pdbx_strand_id
1 'polypeptide(L)'
;TAYFANIFKASRNEKISSVSFYTSRPDSQGSVKIYKDCGSKPTGGTLVTEQSFALPAPGYNTVDLDSVVTIPNYGKFSVVVSISLPDISDKAIPVEYPIAKYSEKATASAGQSFISSDGTTWDDLTKVSGYEKGNVCIKAFGTLDENPADTGSGGGCSTGSGMIILLTLAAMPLMFTKKKH
;
A
#
# COMPACT_ATOMS: atom_id res chain seq x y z
N THR A 1 -7.39 1.30 -16.62
CA THR A 1 -6.56 1.08 -15.42
C THR A 1 -6.83 2.15 -14.38
N ALA A 2 -6.79 1.77 -13.10
CA ALA A 2 -6.75 2.66 -11.95
C ALA A 2 -5.43 2.46 -11.20
N TYR A 3 -4.91 3.53 -10.60
CA TYR A 3 -3.66 3.49 -9.85
C TYR A 3 -3.86 4.07 -8.45
N PHE A 4 -3.24 3.43 -7.48
CA PHE A 4 -3.22 3.90 -6.09
C PHE A 4 -1.90 3.52 -5.44
N ALA A 5 -1.46 4.35 -4.48
CA ALA A 5 -0.15 4.16 -3.86
C ALA A 5 -0.11 4.67 -2.43
N ASN A 6 0.72 4.02 -1.61
CA ASN A 6 1.13 4.53 -0.31
C ASN A 6 2.65 4.76 -0.29
N ILE A 7 3.08 5.86 0.32
CA ILE A 7 4.48 6.08 0.72
C ILE A 7 4.61 5.72 2.20
N PHE A 8 5.52 4.79 2.46
CA PHE A 8 5.87 4.31 3.79
C PHE A 8 7.25 4.83 4.21
N LYS A 9 7.48 4.87 5.52
CA LYS A 9 8.80 5.04 6.11
C LYS A 9 9.08 3.87 7.03
N ALA A 10 10.13 3.12 6.75
CA ALA A 10 10.53 2.00 7.60
C ALA A 10 11.00 2.51 8.97
N SER A 11 10.62 1.82 10.05
CA SER A 11 11.06 2.13 11.41
C SER A 11 12.31 1.34 11.84
N ARG A 12 12.78 0.45 10.97
CA ARG A 12 13.94 -0.44 11.12
C ARG A 12 14.35 -1.00 9.75
N ASN A 13 15.35 -1.87 9.71
CA ASN A 13 15.66 -2.62 8.49
C ASN A 13 14.55 -3.67 8.23
N GLU A 14 13.90 -3.57 7.08
CA GLU A 14 12.78 -4.44 6.69
C GLU A 14 13.12 -5.21 5.40
N LYS A 15 12.72 -6.47 5.33
CA LYS A 15 12.75 -7.31 4.13
C LYS A 15 11.32 -7.51 3.62
N ILE A 16 10.87 -6.62 2.74
CA ILE A 16 9.50 -6.66 2.19
C ILE A 16 9.39 -7.85 1.23
N SER A 17 8.42 -8.73 1.46
CA SER A 17 8.23 -9.98 0.72
C SER A 17 6.84 -10.12 0.12
N SER A 18 5.84 -9.38 0.60
CA SER A 18 4.50 -9.40 0.02
C SER A 18 3.77 -8.07 0.19
N VAL A 19 2.77 -7.86 -0.64
CA VAL A 19 1.92 -6.66 -0.64
C VAL A 19 0.47 -7.09 -0.69
N SER A 20 -0.37 -6.53 0.18
CA SER A 20 -1.80 -6.76 0.16
C SER A 20 -2.59 -5.51 -0.11
N PHE A 21 -3.66 -5.67 -0.89
CA PHE A 21 -4.57 -4.61 -1.29
C PHE A 21 -5.94 -5.20 -1.62
N TYR A 22 -6.94 -4.32 -1.73
CA TYR A 22 -8.30 -4.74 -2.02
C TYR A 22 -8.60 -4.67 -3.52
N THR A 23 -9.24 -5.70 -4.07
CA THR A 23 -9.79 -5.73 -5.43
C THR A 23 -11.31 -5.83 -5.37
N SER A 24 -12.00 -5.11 -6.26
CA SER A 24 -13.47 -5.07 -6.26
C SER A 24 -14.11 -6.16 -7.12
N ARG A 25 -13.34 -6.88 -7.95
CA ARG A 25 -13.85 -7.83 -8.95
C ARG A 25 -13.05 -9.13 -8.99
N PRO A 26 -13.68 -10.25 -9.38
CA PRO A 26 -12.95 -11.45 -9.76
C PRO A 26 -12.07 -11.19 -10.97
N ASP A 27 -11.08 -12.06 -11.16
CA ASP A 27 -10.13 -12.03 -12.27
C ASP A 27 -9.43 -10.67 -12.47
N SER A 28 -9.19 -9.96 -11.36
CA SER A 28 -8.52 -8.67 -11.36
C SER A 28 -7.06 -8.84 -11.76
N GLN A 29 -6.63 -8.11 -12.77
CA GLN A 29 -5.25 -8.13 -13.27
C GLN A 29 -4.60 -6.78 -13.06
N GLY A 30 -3.28 -6.75 -12.94
CA GLY A 30 -2.57 -5.51 -12.69
C GLY A 30 -1.10 -5.70 -12.40
N SER A 31 -0.51 -4.74 -11.72
CA SER A 31 0.88 -4.81 -11.25
C SER A 31 1.09 -4.13 -9.91
N VAL A 32 2.05 -4.65 -9.17
CA VAL A 32 2.65 -4.02 -7.99
C VAL A 32 4.02 -3.50 -8.40
N LYS A 33 4.32 -2.24 -8.05
CA LYS A 33 5.64 -1.64 -8.17
C LYS A 33 6.10 -1.12 -6.82
N ILE A 34 7.39 -1.29 -6.51
CA ILE A 34 8.01 -0.72 -5.32
C ILE A 34 9.12 0.23 -5.75
N TYR A 35 9.06 1.46 -5.23
CA TYR A 35 10.10 2.46 -5.40
C TYR A 35 10.79 2.75 -4.07
N LYS A 36 12.12 2.82 -4.04
CA LYS A 36 12.89 3.29 -2.88
C LYS A 36 13.21 4.77 -2.99
N ASP A 37 13.59 5.38 -1.87
CA ASP A 37 14.09 6.76 -1.79
C ASP A 37 13.10 7.79 -2.37
N CYS A 38 11.81 7.52 -2.16
CA CYS A 38 10.72 8.37 -2.64
C CYS A 38 10.68 9.70 -1.88
N GLY A 39 10.57 10.80 -2.63
CA GLY A 39 10.29 12.13 -2.11
C GLY A 39 8.81 12.31 -1.74
N SER A 40 8.15 13.27 -2.38
CA SER A 40 6.72 13.57 -2.17
C SER A 40 5.79 12.91 -3.20
N LYS A 41 6.35 12.22 -4.21
CA LYS A 41 5.60 11.53 -5.26
C LYS A 41 5.86 10.02 -5.17
N PRO A 42 4.83 9.16 -5.32
CA PRO A 42 4.99 7.70 -5.27
C PRO A 42 6.01 7.15 -6.26
N THR A 43 6.06 7.70 -7.47
CA THR A 43 6.96 7.25 -8.55
C THR A 43 8.23 8.10 -8.65
N GLY A 44 8.51 8.95 -7.66
CA GLY A 44 9.64 9.89 -7.69
C GLY A 44 10.99 9.32 -7.22
N GLY A 45 11.03 8.04 -6.84
CA GLY A 45 12.22 7.34 -6.37
C GLY A 45 12.79 6.35 -7.39
N THR A 46 13.61 5.42 -6.91
CA THR A 46 14.19 4.35 -7.74
C THR A 46 13.28 3.12 -7.76
N LEU A 47 12.82 2.70 -8.94
CA LEU A 47 12.07 1.46 -9.11
C LEU A 47 12.97 0.26 -8.77
N VAL A 48 12.55 -0.58 -7.82
CA VAL A 48 13.30 -1.77 -7.38
C VAL A 48 12.55 -3.08 -7.60
N THR A 49 11.25 -3.02 -7.84
CA THR A 49 10.41 -4.19 -8.12
C THR A 49 9.24 -3.77 -8.99
N GLU A 50 8.93 -4.58 -10.00
CA GLU A 50 7.70 -4.53 -10.78
C GLU A 50 7.26 -5.96 -11.04
N GLN A 51 6.03 -6.28 -10.66
CA GLN A 51 5.48 -7.63 -10.80
C GLN A 51 4.01 -7.56 -11.18
N SER A 52 3.62 -8.34 -12.17
CA SER A 52 2.22 -8.50 -12.57
C SER A 52 1.50 -9.52 -11.67
N PHE A 53 0.19 -9.35 -11.50
CA PHE A 53 -0.66 -10.30 -10.80
C PHE A 53 -1.95 -10.57 -11.56
N ALA A 54 -2.55 -11.72 -11.28
CA ALA A 54 -3.93 -12.06 -11.63
C ALA A 54 -4.59 -12.67 -10.38
N LEU A 55 -5.65 -12.04 -9.89
CA LEU A 55 -6.32 -12.38 -8.64
C LEU A 55 -7.75 -12.86 -8.94
N PRO A 56 -8.08 -14.14 -8.66
CA PRO A 56 -9.36 -14.73 -9.08
C PRO A 56 -10.55 -14.23 -8.26
N ALA A 57 -10.33 -13.84 -7.01
CA ALA A 57 -11.40 -13.45 -6.09
C ALA A 57 -11.35 -11.94 -5.75
N PRO A 58 -12.52 -11.27 -5.68
CA PRO A 58 -12.60 -9.95 -5.07
C PRO A 58 -12.32 -10.03 -3.56
N GLY A 59 -11.94 -8.90 -2.97
CA GLY A 59 -11.67 -8.80 -1.54
C GLY A 59 -10.23 -8.37 -1.25
N TYR A 60 -9.79 -8.65 -0.03
CA TYR A 60 -8.43 -8.37 0.40
C TYR A 60 -7.50 -9.49 -0.06
N ASN A 61 -6.63 -9.17 -1.01
CA ASN A 61 -5.72 -10.11 -1.65
C ASN A 61 -4.28 -9.77 -1.31
N THR A 62 -3.41 -10.78 -1.32
CA THR A 62 -1.97 -10.65 -1.09
C THR A 62 -1.21 -11.16 -2.30
N VAL A 63 -0.25 -10.38 -2.77
CA VAL A 63 0.71 -10.75 -3.81
C VAL A 63 2.06 -10.95 -3.15
N ASP A 64 2.58 -12.16 -3.21
CA ASP A 64 3.97 -12.46 -2.84
C ASP A 64 4.90 -11.93 -3.92
N LEU A 65 5.95 -11.23 -3.50
CA LEU A 65 6.93 -10.66 -4.41
C LEU A 65 7.92 -11.75 -4.85
N ASP A 66 8.25 -11.77 -6.14
CA ASP A 66 9.24 -12.69 -6.72
C ASP A 66 10.64 -12.49 -6.13
N SER A 67 10.89 -11.31 -5.55
CA SER A 67 12.15 -10.97 -4.90
C SER A 67 11.92 -10.08 -3.69
N VAL A 68 12.63 -10.39 -2.60
CA VAL A 68 12.60 -9.61 -1.36
C VAL A 68 13.20 -8.23 -1.59
N VAL A 69 12.52 -7.20 -1.11
CA VAL A 69 12.99 -5.81 -1.16
C VAL A 69 13.47 -5.37 0.21
N THR A 70 14.79 -5.19 0.36
CA THR A 70 15.38 -4.66 1.60
C THR A 70 15.22 -3.15 1.69
N ILE A 71 14.57 -2.65 2.75
CA ILE A 71 14.45 -1.23 3.07
C ILE A 71 15.28 -0.95 4.33
N PRO A 72 16.27 -0.04 4.29
CA PRO A 72 17.03 0.31 5.49
C PRO A 72 16.15 1.06 6.49
N ASN A 73 16.57 1.07 7.76
CA ASN A 73 15.94 1.88 8.80
C ASN A 73 15.80 3.34 8.35
N TYR A 74 14.62 3.92 8.60
CA TYR A 74 14.20 5.26 8.16
C TYR A 74 14.12 5.47 6.65
N GLY A 75 14.40 4.45 5.84
CA GLY A 75 14.23 4.47 4.40
C GLY A 75 12.77 4.69 4.02
N LYS A 76 12.53 5.56 3.05
CA LYS A 76 11.22 5.75 2.45
C LYS A 76 11.07 4.84 1.24
N PHE A 77 9.89 4.26 1.09
CA PHE A 77 9.54 3.52 -0.11
C PHE A 77 8.07 3.73 -0.43
N SER A 78 7.71 3.60 -1.69
CA SER A 78 6.32 3.57 -2.12
C SER A 78 5.95 2.18 -2.59
N VAL A 79 4.68 1.84 -2.40
CA VAL A 79 4.04 0.72 -3.09
C VAL A 79 2.98 1.32 -4.00
N VAL A 80 3.11 1.05 -5.29
CA VAL A 80 2.21 1.51 -6.35
C VAL A 80 1.48 0.28 -6.91
N VAL A 81 0.16 0.30 -6.85
CA VAL A 81 -0.68 -0.76 -7.42
C VAL A 81 -1.42 -0.21 -8.62
N SER A 82 -1.39 -0.95 -9.73
CA SER A 82 -2.26 -0.75 -10.87
C SER A 82 -3.27 -1.87 -10.95
N ILE A 83 -4.52 -1.55 -11.30
CA ILE A 83 -5.57 -2.53 -11.60
C ILE A 83 -6.15 -2.22 -12.97
N SER A 84 -6.08 -3.20 -13.87
CA SER A 84 -6.74 -3.21 -15.17
C SER A 84 -8.24 -3.36 -14.94
N LEU A 85 -8.99 -2.39 -15.44
CA LEU A 85 -10.45 -2.34 -15.31
C LEU A 85 -11.03 -2.40 -16.73
N PRO A 86 -11.87 -3.41 -17.05
CA PRO A 86 -12.49 -3.56 -18.36
C PRO A 86 -13.42 -2.40 -18.70
N ASP A 87 -14.11 -1.85 -17.69
CA ASP A 87 -14.98 -0.68 -17.81
C ASP A 87 -14.47 0.43 -16.87
N ILE A 88 -14.55 1.67 -17.36
CA ILE A 88 -14.18 2.87 -16.62
C ILE A 88 -15.18 3.19 -15.50
N SER A 89 -16.42 2.71 -15.59
CA SER A 89 -17.44 2.84 -14.54
C SER A 89 -17.03 2.10 -13.25
N ASP A 90 -16.15 1.10 -13.35
CA ASP A 90 -15.67 0.27 -12.25
C ASP A 90 -14.40 0.82 -11.56
N LYS A 91 -14.04 2.09 -11.81
CA LYS A 91 -12.95 2.77 -11.08
C LYS A 91 -13.37 3.07 -9.64
N ALA A 92 -13.48 2.01 -8.84
CA ALA A 92 -13.60 2.04 -7.39
C ALA A 92 -12.23 1.76 -6.77
N ILE A 93 -11.54 2.79 -6.28
CA ILE A 93 -10.31 2.61 -5.50
C ILE A 93 -10.73 2.46 -4.03
N PRO A 94 -10.44 1.33 -3.37
CA PRO A 94 -10.78 1.16 -1.96
C PRO A 94 -9.89 2.06 -1.09
N VAL A 95 -10.53 2.90 -0.28
CA VAL A 95 -9.89 3.84 0.65
C VAL A 95 -10.32 3.50 2.08
N GLU A 96 -9.36 3.31 2.98
CA GLU A 96 -9.57 3.27 4.42
C GLU A 96 -9.84 4.70 4.93
N TYR A 97 -10.95 4.92 5.64
CA TYR A 97 -11.30 6.23 6.20
C TYR A 97 -11.58 6.10 7.70
N PRO A 98 -11.14 7.04 8.56
CA PRO A 98 -11.48 7.03 9.97
C PRO A 98 -12.98 7.26 10.14
N ILE A 99 -13.70 6.21 10.54
CA ILE A 99 -15.10 6.32 10.96
C ILE A 99 -15.11 6.52 12.48
N ALA A 100 -15.75 7.59 12.95
CA ALA A 100 -15.93 7.86 14.38
C ALA A 100 -16.57 6.66 15.07
N LYS A 101 -16.05 6.26 16.25
CA LYS A 101 -16.43 5.04 17.00
C LYS A 101 -16.01 3.68 16.41
N TYR A 102 -15.36 3.64 15.24
CA TYR A 102 -14.91 2.39 14.62
C TYR A 102 -13.40 2.37 14.34
N SER A 103 -12.81 3.52 14.00
CA SER A 103 -11.40 3.60 13.61
C SER A 103 -10.76 4.95 13.96
N GLU A 104 -10.87 5.36 15.22
CA GLU A 104 -10.43 6.68 15.71
C GLU A 104 -8.90 6.89 15.69
N LYS A 105 -8.12 5.80 15.56
CA LYS A 105 -6.64 5.85 15.53
C LYS A 105 -6.06 5.96 14.12
N ALA A 106 -6.88 5.93 13.07
CA ALA A 106 -6.40 6.03 11.71
C ALA A 106 -6.13 7.49 11.36
N THR A 107 -4.87 7.84 11.25
CA THR A 107 -4.43 9.16 10.80
C THR A 107 -3.92 9.04 9.38
N ALA A 108 -4.59 9.67 8.41
CA ALA A 108 -3.97 10.01 7.15
C ALA A 108 -3.28 11.36 7.29
N SER A 109 -2.04 11.44 6.82
CA SER A 109 -1.25 12.66 6.75
C SER A 109 -0.93 12.97 5.31
N ALA A 110 -0.74 14.26 5.00
CA ALA A 110 -0.31 14.68 3.68
C ALA A 110 0.99 13.94 3.28
N GLY A 111 1.06 13.51 2.03
CA GLY A 111 2.18 12.78 1.46
C GLY A 111 2.20 11.27 1.74
N GLN A 112 1.12 10.69 2.28
CA GLN A 112 1.07 9.26 2.59
C GLN A 112 0.34 8.44 1.53
N SER A 113 -0.85 8.87 1.11
CA SER A 113 -1.72 8.10 0.21
C SER A 113 -2.05 8.87 -1.04
N PHE A 114 -2.04 8.17 -2.17
CA PHE A 114 -2.21 8.78 -3.48
C PHE A 114 -3.09 7.94 -4.40
N ILE A 115 -3.77 8.62 -5.31
CA ILE A 115 -4.49 8.04 -6.44
C ILE A 115 -3.99 8.64 -7.74
N SER A 116 -4.14 7.89 -8.83
CA SER A 116 -3.79 8.37 -10.16
C SER A 116 -4.65 7.73 -11.24
N SER A 117 -4.89 8.49 -12.31
CA SER A 117 -5.62 8.03 -13.50
C SER A 117 -4.71 7.51 -14.61
N ASP A 118 -3.44 7.90 -14.61
CA ASP A 118 -2.43 7.67 -15.65
C ASP A 118 -1.17 6.95 -15.14
N GLY A 119 -0.98 6.85 -13.81
CA GLY A 119 0.20 6.27 -13.16
C GLY A 119 1.38 7.24 -13.05
N THR A 120 1.24 8.48 -13.53
CA THR A 120 2.30 9.50 -13.60
C THR A 120 1.96 10.76 -12.82
N THR A 121 0.70 11.19 -12.88
CA THR A 121 0.15 12.35 -12.17
C THR A 121 -0.60 11.84 -10.95
N TRP A 122 -0.17 12.27 -9.76
CA TRP A 122 -0.65 11.74 -8.50
C TRP A 122 -1.38 12.81 -7.69
N ASP A 123 -2.60 12.49 -7.28
CA ASP A 123 -3.39 13.28 -6.33
C ASP A 123 -3.17 12.71 -4.93
N ASP A 124 -2.78 13.57 -4.00
CA ASP A 124 -2.73 13.26 -2.57
C ASP A 124 -4.15 13.19 -2.01
N LEU A 125 -4.53 12.09 -1.37
CA LEU A 125 -5.89 11.91 -0.84
C LEU A 125 -6.28 13.03 0.13
N THR A 126 -5.33 13.60 0.87
CA THR A 126 -5.61 14.69 1.81
C THR A 126 -6.14 15.96 1.12
N LYS A 127 -5.98 16.07 -0.20
CA LYS A 127 -6.47 17.18 -1.03
C LYS A 127 -7.75 16.83 -1.80
N VAL A 128 -8.22 15.59 -1.71
CA VAL A 128 -9.44 15.13 -2.38
C VAL A 128 -10.62 15.37 -1.43
N SER A 129 -11.58 16.19 -1.87
CA SER A 129 -12.72 16.56 -1.03
C SER A 129 -13.53 15.33 -0.58
N GLY A 130 -13.75 15.20 0.73
CA GLY A 130 -14.43 14.07 1.36
C GLY A 130 -13.52 12.89 1.72
N TYR A 131 -12.24 12.94 1.38
CA TYR A 131 -11.24 11.90 1.62
C TYR A 131 -9.99 12.44 2.32
N GLU A 132 -10.09 13.61 2.95
CA GLU A 132 -8.96 14.34 3.52
C GLU A 132 -8.24 13.57 4.63
N LYS A 133 -8.94 12.59 5.22
CA LYS A 133 -8.42 11.69 6.26
C LYS A 133 -8.27 10.24 5.78
N GLY A 134 -8.41 9.98 4.49
CA GLY A 134 -8.37 8.64 3.92
C GLY A 134 -6.97 8.16 3.55
N ASN A 135 -6.74 6.85 3.62
CA ASN A 135 -5.57 6.18 3.05
C ASN A 135 -6.01 5.11 2.07
N VAL A 136 -5.26 4.85 1.00
CA VAL A 136 -5.63 3.72 0.12
C VAL A 136 -5.30 2.39 0.82
N CYS A 137 -6.10 1.36 0.56
CA CYS A 137 -5.96 0.04 1.18
C CYS A 137 -4.71 -0.71 0.63
N ILE A 138 -3.52 -0.34 1.09
CA ILE A 138 -2.26 -1.04 0.79
C ILE A 138 -1.53 -1.35 2.10
N LYS A 139 -1.10 -2.60 2.26
CA LYS A 139 -0.16 -3.02 3.30
C LYS A 139 1.04 -3.71 2.65
N ALA A 140 2.24 -3.44 3.14
CA ALA A 140 3.47 -4.10 2.74
C ALA A 140 3.97 -4.92 3.92
N PHE A 141 4.24 -6.22 3.70
CA PHE A 141 4.66 -7.14 4.74
C PHE A 141 6.13 -7.48 4.55
N GLY A 142 6.87 -7.39 5.64
CA GLY A 142 8.27 -7.75 5.68
C GLY A 142 8.71 -8.24 7.05
N THR A 143 9.83 -8.96 7.06
CA THR A 143 10.47 -9.43 8.28
C THR A 143 11.65 -8.54 8.64
N LEU A 144 12.12 -8.66 9.88
CA LEU A 144 13.40 -8.10 10.30
C LEU A 144 14.53 -8.60 9.40
N ASP A 145 15.46 -7.71 9.08
CA ASP A 145 16.78 -8.10 8.59
C ASP A 145 17.67 -8.44 9.80
N GLU A 146 17.53 -9.65 10.33
CA GLU A 146 18.44 -10.12 11.39
C GLU A 146 19.83 -10.33 10.78
N ASN A 147 20.76 -9.44 11.11
CA ASN A 147 22.18 -9.69 10.95
C ASN A 147 22.60 -10.66 12.06
N PRO A 148 23.25 -11.82 11.80
CA PRO A 148 23.56 -12.84 12.82
C PRO A 148 24.54 -12.42 13.93
N ALA A 149 24.89 -11.13 14.06
CA ALA A 149 25.98 -10.66 14.91
C ALA A 149 25.55 -10.02 16.24
N ASP A 150 24.24 -9.91 16.55
CA ASP A 150 23.80 -9.35 17.83
C ASP A 150 23.27 -10.45 18.77
N THR A 151 24.20 -11.16 19.40
CA THR A 151 23.90 -12.06 20.52
C THR A 151 23.63 -11.25 21.78
N GLY A 152 22.41 -10.68 21.87
CA GLY A 152 21.86 -10.07 23.07
C GLY A 152 20.86 -10.99 23.76
N SER A 153 21.36 -11.84 24.66
CA SER A 153 20.58 -12.73 25.53
C SER A 153 19.46 -11.99 26.28
N GLY A 154 18.21 -12.36 26.01
CA GLY A 154 17.03 -11.96 26.79
C GLY A 154 15.88 -12.92 26.53
N GLY A 155 15.77 -13.96 27.36
CA GLY A 155 14.79 -15.04 27.21
C GLY A 155 13.32 -14.57 27.28
N GLY A 156 12.51 -15.10 26.37
CA GLY A 156 11.06 -15.03 26.39
C GLY A 156 10.53 -15.87 25.22
N CYS A 157 9.61 -16.80 25.50
CA CYS A 157 9.08 -17.76 24.53
C CYS A 157 8.73 -17.13 23.18
N SER A 158 9.50 -17.45 22.14
CA SER A 158 9.19 -17.08 20.75
C SER A 158 8.17 -18.06 20.19
N THR A 159 6.90 -17.69 20.26
CA THR A 159 5.87 -18.24 19.38
C THR A 159 5.57 -17.20 18.30
N GLY A 160 6.20 -17.37 17.13
CA GLY A 160 5.81 -16.77 15.86
C GLY A 160 6.38 -15.38 15.59
N SER A 161 7.26 -15.29 14.59
CA SER A 161 7.72 -14.04 13.97
C SER A 161 6.55 -13.08 13.78
N GLY A 162 6.55 -12.00 14.56
CA GLY A 162 5.45 -11.04 14.62
C GLY A 162 5.23 -10.38 13.26
N MET A 163 4.27 -10.87 12.50
CA MET A 163 3.64 -10.13 11.41
C MET A 163 2.87 -8.97 12.09
N ILE A 164 3.50 -7.79 12.20
CA ILE A 164 2.83 -6.61 12.75
C ILE A 164 1.84 -6.11 11.71
N ILE A 165 0.58 -6.48 11.92
CA ILE A 165 -0.58 -5.98 11.19
C ILE A 165 -0.73 -4.48 11.52
N LEU A 166 -0.47 -3.60 10.55
CA LEU A 166 -0.94 -2.23 10.64
C LEU A 166 -2.47 -2.26 10.46
N LEU A 167 -3.19 -1.85 11.50
CA LEU A 167 -4.64 -1.87 11.70
C LEU A 167 -5.52 -2.02 10.45
N THR A 168 -6.47 -2.96 10.49
CA THR A 168 -7.59 -3.04 9.55
C THR A 168 -8.57 -1.90 9.84
N LEU A 169 -8.79 -1.04 8.86
CA LEU A 169 -9.85 -0.03 8.85
C LEU A 169 -11.00 -0.43 7.93
N ALA A 170 -12.15 0.20 8.14
CA ALA A 170 -13.27 0.09 7.20
C ALA A 170 -12.87 0.67 5.83
N ALA A 171 -12.93 -0.18 4.79
CA ALA A 171 -12.71 0.23 3.41
C ALA A 171 -14.00 0.85 2.84
N MET A 172 -13.94 2.10 2.40
CA MET A 172 -14.98 2.75 1.59
C MET A 172 -14.51 2.82 0.13
N PRO A 173 -15.32 2.42 -0.85
CA PRO A 173 -14.96 2.54 -2.26
C PRO A 173 -15.03 4.01 -2.71
N LEU A 174 -13.92 4.55 -3.23
CA LEU A 174 -13.88 5.83 -3.93
C LEU A 174 -14.32 5.64 -5.38
N MET A 175 -15.51 6.12 -5.75
CA MET A 175 -15.97 6.11 -7.15
C MET A 175 -15.51 7.37 -7.88
N PHE A 176 -14.68 7.22 -8.92
CA PHE A 176 -14.30 8.32 -9.81
C PHE A 176 -15.40 8.58 -10.85
N THR A 177 -16.35 9.46 -10.55
CA THR A 177 -17.15 10.10 -11.60
C THR A 177 -16.37 11.29 -12.13
N LYS A 178 -15.85 11.20 -13.38
CA LYS A 178 -15.39 12.40 -14.09
C LYS A 178 -16.57 13.39 -14.13
N LYS A 179 -16.54 14.46 -13.35
CA LYS A 179 -17.33 15.64 -13.68
C LYS A 179 -16.80 16.13 -15.03
N LYS A 180 -17.59 15.95 -16.09
CA LYS A 180 -17.40 16.74 -17.30
C LYS A 180 -17.53 18.21 -16.89
N HIS A 181 -16.62 19.03 -17.42
CA HIS A 181 -16.53 20.47 -17.24
C HIS A 181 -17.89 21.18 -17.23
#